data_AF-A0A9X8RD18-F1
#
_entry.id   AF-A0A9X8RD18-F1
#
_cell.length_a   1.000
_cell.length_b   1.000
_cell.length_c   1.000
_cell.angle_alpha   90.00
_cell.angle_beta   90.00
_cell.angle_gamma   90.00
#
_symmetry.space_group_name_H-M   'P 1'
#
loop_
_entity.id
_entity.type
_entity.pdbx_description
1 polymer ?
#
loop_
_entity_poly.entity_id
_entity_poly.type
_entity_poly.pdbx_seq_one_letter_code
_entity_poly.pdbx_strand_id
1 'polypeptide(L)'
;MRILIQAFMGSVIIHALYFGSAIMVGSIKTSRYKPDIENAWEQVGALQNETVFGNVISPSLYSLTFFGTALICALAITSYNKIMIKKRRY
;
A
#
# COMPACT_ATOMS: atom_id res chain seq x y z
N MET A 1 3.70 14.69 -20.38
CA MET A 1 2.36 14.28 -19.89
C MET A 1 2.17 12.76 -19.84
N ARG A 2 2.43 11.99 -20.91
CA ARG A 2 2.24 10.52 -20.90
C ARG A 2 2.90 9.79 -19.72
N ILE A 3 4.17 10.07 -19.43
CA ILE A 3 4.89 9.43 -18.32
C ILE A 3 4.29 9.82 -16.95
N LEU A 4 3.86 11.08 -16.79
CA LEU A 4 3.24 11.55 -15.55
C LEU A 4 1.93 10.80 -15.26
N ILE A 5 1.08 10.64 -16.28
CA ILE A 5 -0.19 9.90 -16.15
C ILE A 5 0.08 8.42 -15.85
N GLN A 6 1.03 7.79 -16.56
CA GLN A 6 1.41 6.40 -16.31
C GLN A 6 1.97 6.19 -14.91
N ALA A 7 2.82 7.11 -14.44
CA ALA A 7 3.41 7.05 -13.12
C ALA A 7 2.36 7.26 -12.02
N PHE A 8 1.43 8.20 -12.23
CA PHE A 8 0.30 8.42 -11.33
C PHE A 8 -0.61 7.19 -11.25
N MET A 9 -1.00 6.62 -12.41
CA MET A 9 -1.77 5.38 -12.44
C MET A 9 -1.05 4.21 -11.77
N GLY A 10 0.27 4.09 -11.97
CA GLY A 10 1.09 3.10 -11.28
C GLY A 10 1.02 3.26 -9.76
N SER A 11 1.15 4.49 -9.25
CA SER A 11 1.00 4.78 -7.82
C SER A 11 -0.38 4.40 -7.29
N VAL A 12 -1.45 4.76 -8.01
CA VAL A 12 -2.84 4.40 -7.66
C VAL A 12 -3.00 2.88 -7.56
N ILE A 13 -2.50 2.12 -8.54
CA ILE A 13 -2.60 0.66 -8.54
C ILE A 13 -1.86 0.06 -7.34
N ILE A 14 -0.63 0.53 -7.06
CA ILE A 14 0.16 0.04 -5.93
C ILE A 14 -0.57 0.28 -4.60
N HIS A 15 -1.14 1.48 -4.41
CA HIS A 15 -1.89 1.79 -3.19
C HIS A 15 -3.19 0.99 -3.10
N ALA A 16 -3.92 0.81 -4.20
CA ALA A 16 -5.12 -0.02 -4.24
C ALA A 16 -4.81 -1.47 -3.83
N LEU A 17 -3.69 -2.03 -4.30
CA LEU A 17 -3.22 -3.36 -3.89
C LEU A 17 -2.85 -3.40 -2.40
N TYR A 18 -2.13 -2.39 -1.90
CA TYR A 18 -1.78 -2.29 -0.48
C TYR A 18 -3.04 -2.27 0.40
N PHE A 19 -3.97 -1.35 0.16
CA PHE A 19 -5.21 -1.25 0.93
C PHE A 19 -6.09 -2.49 0.77
N GLY A 20 -6.22 -3.01 -0.45
CA GLY A 20 -6.95 -4.25 -0.70
C GLY A 20 -6.39 -5.43 0.08
N SER A 21 -5.07 -5.58 0.13
CA SER A 21 -4.41 -6.63 0.92
C SER A 21 -4.63 -6.45 2.44
N ALA A 22 -4.56 -5.23 2.95
CA ALA A 22 -4.81 -4.93 4.36
C ALA A 22 -6.26 -5.25 4.75
N ILE A 23 -7.23 -4.87 3.90
CA ILE A 23 -8.65 -5.19 4.08
C ILE A 23 -8.85 -6.71 4.08
N MET A 24 -8.28 -7.41 3.10
CA MET A 24 -8.41 -8.86 2.98
C MET A 24 -7.83 -9.59 4.20
N VAL A 25 -6.61 -9.26 4.61
CA VAL A 25 -5.95 -9.91 5.76
C VAL A 25 -6.71 -9.62 7.05
N GLY A 26 -7.11 -8.36 7.30
CA GLY A 26 -7.90 -8.02 8.47
C GLY A 26 -9.27 -8.72 8.50
N SER A 27 -9.89 -8.92 7.33
CA SER A 27 -11.17 -9.63 7.21
C SER A 27 -11.01 -11.11 7.57
N ILE A 28 -9.94 -11.75 7.09
CA ILE A 28 -9.62 -13.15 7.41
C ILE A 28 -9.34 -13.31 8.91
N LYS A 29 -8.53 -12.41 9.49
CA LYS A 29 -8.23 -12.43 10.93
C LYS A 29 -9.51 -12.29 11.76
N THR A 30 -10.33 -11.30 11.44
CA THR A 30 -11.61 -11.04 12.12
C THR A 30 -12.56 -12.24 12.00
N SER A 31 -12.67 -12.86 10.83
CA SER A 31 -13.54 -14.03 10.62
C SER A 31 -13.11 -15.27 11.40
N ARG A 32 -11.83 -15.38 11.79
CA ARG A 32 -11.28 -16.53 12.52
C ARG A 32 -11.07 -16.24 14.00
N TYR A 33 -11.26 -15.01 14.43
CA TYR A 33 -11.06 -14.59 15.80
C TYR A 33 -12.20 -15.09 16.69
N LYS A 34 -11.85 -15.70 17.83
CA LYS A 34 -12.79 -16.06 18.89
C LYS A 34 -12.59 -15.06 20.03
N PRO A 35 -13.56 -14.18 20.32
CA PRO A 35 -13.41 -13.20 21.38
C PRO A 35 -13.39 -13.90 22.75
N ASP A 36 -12.29 -13.75 23.49
CA ASP A 36 -12.18 -14.11 24.90
C ASP A 36 -12.59 -12.90 25.74
N ILE A 37 -13.86 -12.85 26.13
CA ILE A 37 -14.46 -11.70 26.81
C ILE A 37 -13.96 -11.57 28.26
N GLU A 38 -13.58 -12.68 28.91
CA GLU A 38 -13.07 -12.67 30.29
C GLU A 38 -11.70 -12.00 30.37
N ASN A 39 -10.76 -12.34 29.47
CA ASN A 39 -9.45 -11.67 29.41
C ASN A 39 -9.49 -10.30 28.72
N ALA A 40 -10.48 -10.05 27.86
CA ALA A 40 -10.59 -8.81 27.10
C ALA A 40 -10.74 -7.56 27.98
N TRP A 41 -11.38 -7.70 29.15
CA TRP A 41 -11.62 -6.57 30.05
C TRP A 41 -10.32 -5.99 30.61
N GLU A 42 -9.32 -6.84 30.87
CA GLU A 42 -8.00 -6.39 31.33
C GLU A 42 -7.04 -6.02 30.19
N GLN A 43 -7.31 -6.47 28.97
CA GLN A 43 -6.40 -6.35 27.82
C GLN A 43 -7.05 -5.75 26.57
N VAL A 44 -7.80 -4.66 26.71
CA VAL A 44 -8.49 -3.97 25.60
C VAL A 44 -7.56 -3.65 24.41
N GLY A 45 -6.29 -3.33 24.67
CA GLY A 45 -5.29 -3.08 23.62
C GLY A 45 -4.85 -4.32 22.84
N ALA A 46 -4.88 -5.51 23.45
CA ALA A 46 -4.54 -6.76 22.78
C ALA A 46 -5.62 -7.16 21.77
N LEU A 47 -6.90 -7.00 22.13
CA LEU A 47 -8.04 -7.29 21.24
C LEU A 47 -8.01 -6.48 19.95
N GLN A 48 -7.71 -5.18 20.06
CA GLN A 48 -7.60 -4.32 18.89
C GLN A 48 -6.46 -4.77 17.99
N ASN A 49 -5.28 -5.10 18.55
CA ASN A 49 -4.11 -5.50 17.79
C ASN A 49 -4.29 -6.79 16.97
N GLU A 50 -5.13 -7.72 17.44
CA GLU A 50 -5.37 -9.01 16.77
C GLU A 50 -6.26 -8.91 15.52
N THR A 51 -7.08 -7.86 15.41
CA THR A 51 -8.05 -7.67 14.31
C THR A 51 -7.79 -6.44 13.46
N VAL A 52 -6.66 -5.72 13.66
CA VAL A 52 -6.36 -4.49 12.92
C VAL A 52 -6.22 -4.73 11.40
N PHE A 53 -6.90 -3.89 10.63
CA PHE A 53 -6.80 -3.76 9.18
C PHE A 53 -5.57 -2.95 8.73
N GLY A 54 -4.39 -3.29 9.25
CA GLY A 54 -3.13 -2.58 8.99
C GLY A 54 -2.95 -1.30 9.80
N ASN A 55 -1.75 -0.71 9.76
CA ASN A 55 -1.43 0.47 10.57
C ASN A 55 -1.99 1.76 9.95
N VAL A 56 -2.66 2.58 10.75
CA VAL A 56 -3.12 3.92 10.35
C VAL A 56 -1.99 4.91 10.57
N ILE A 57 -1.42 5.42 9.49
CA ILE A 57 -0.42 6.49 9.54
C ILE A 57 -1.09 7.85 9.33
N SER A 58 -0.39 8.94 9.69
CA SER A 58 -0.94 10.29 9.54
C SER A 58 -1.31 10.60 8.07
N PRO A 59 -2.38 11.38 7.79
CA PRO A 59 -2.78 11.74 6.42
C PRO A 59 -1.68 12.36 5.56
N SER A 60 -0.78 13.13 6.18
CA SER A 60 0.39 13.72 5.51
C SER A 60 1.37 12.67 5.02
N LEU A 61 1.61 11.60 5.79
CA LEU A 61 2.46 10.49 5.39
C LEU A 61 1.85 9.69 4.23
N TYR A 62 0.53 9.45 4.22
CA TYR A 62 -0.12 8.82 3.05
C TYR A 62 0.06 9.65 1.77
N SER A 63 -0.04 10.97 1.87
CA SER A 63 0.21 11.85 0.73
C SER A 63 1.67 11.72 0.26
N LEU A 64 2.62 11.69 1.20
CA LEU A 64 4.04 11.50 0.90
C LEU A 64 4.30 10.15 0.21
N THR A 65 3.74 9.04 0.70
CA THR A 65 3.92 7.72 0.07
C THR A 65 3.31 7.69 -1.33
N PHE A 66 2.17 8.36 -1.52
CA PHE A 66 1.52 8.44 -2.81
C PHE A 66 2.36 9.20 -3.85
N PHE A 67 2.85 10.38 -3.51
CA PHE A 67 3.73 11.15 -4.40
C PHE A 67 5.10 10.51 -4.57
N GLY A 68 5.69 9.96 -3.50
CA GLY A 68 6.96 9.25 -3.54
C GLY A 68 6.90 8.03 -4.46
N THR A 69 5.83 7.24 -4.38
CA THR A 69 5.61 6.09 -5.26
C THR A 69 5.44 6.53 -6.71
N ALA A 70 4.68 7.60 -6.96
CA ALA A 70 4.55 8.16 -8.31
C ALA A 70 5.91 8.61 -8.87
N LEU A 71 6.77 9.22 -8.05
CA LEU A 71 8.13 9.60 -8.47
C LEU A 71 8.97 8.36 -8.83
N ILE A 72 8.92 7.30 -8.01
CA ILE A 72 9.60 6.03 -8.29
C ILE A 72 9.12 5.43 -9.61
N CYS A 73 7.81 5.37 -9.85
CA CYS A 73 7.25 4.89 -11.11
C CYS A 73 7.73 5.74 -12.31
N ALA A 74 7.77 7.06 -12.17
CA ALA A 74 8.27 7.95 -13.22
C ALA A 74 9.75 7.72 -13.54
N LEU A 75 10.58 7.51 -12.51
CA LEU A 75 12.00 7.17 -12.67
C LEU A 75 12.19 5.81 -13.33
N ALA A 76 11.41 4.81 -12.93
CA ALA A 76 11.45 3.47 -13.52
C ALA A 76 11.07 3.49 -15.00
N ILE A 77 9.95 4.14 -15.35
CA ILE A 77 9.48 4.26 -16.74
C ILE A 77 10.51 5.02 -17.60
N THR A 78 11.04 6.13 -17.09
CA THR A 78 12.04 6.94 -17.81
C THR A 78 13.33 6.15 -18.05
N SER A 79 13.79 5.43 -17.03
CA SER A 79 15.00 4.60 -17.11
C SER A 79 14.82 3.46 -18.10
N TYR A 80 13.68 2.76 -18.04
CA TYR A 80 13.32 1.70 -18.98
C TYR A 80 13.29 2.21 -20.42
N ASN A 81 12.63 3.33 -20.67
CA ASN A 81 12.56 3.93 -22.00
C ASN A 81 13.94 4.31 -22.53
N LYS A 82 14.82 4.87 -21.69
CA LYS A 82 16.19 5.23 -22.08
C LYS A 82 17.02 4.00 -22.48
N ILE A 83 16.91 2.91 -21.72
CA ILE A 83 17.61 1.64 -22.02
C ILE A 83 17.08 1.04 -23.33
N MET A 84 15.77 1.00 -23.51
CA MET A 84 15.13 0.44 -24.70
C MET A 84 15.45 1.25 -25.97
N ILE A 85 15.48 2.57 -25.88
CA ILE A 85 15.89 3.45 -27.00
C ILE A 85 17.36 3.22 -27.33
N LYS A 86 18.24 3.11 -26.32
CA LYS A 86 19.66 2.80 -26.54
C LYS A 86 19.84 1.45 -27.24
N LYS A 87 19.09 0.43 -26.82
CA LYS A 87 19.13 -0.92 -27.41
C LYS A 87 18.69 -0.95 -28.88
N ARG A 88 17.79 -0.07 -29.32
CA ARG A 88 17.35 0.01 -30.74
C ARG A 88 18.34 0.71 -31.67
N ARG A 89 19.38 1.36 -31.13
CA ARG A 89 20.41 2.08 -31.91
C ARG A 89 21.67 1.23 -32.19
N TYR A 90 21.75 0.04 -31.61
CA TYR A 90 22.78 -0.97 -31.88
C TYR A 90 22.11 -2.16 -32.57
#